data_AF-A0AAW6LLB7-F1
#
_entry.id   AF-A0AAW6LLB7-F1
#
_cell.length_a   1.000
_cell.length_b   1.000
_cell.length_c   1.000
_cell.angle_alpha   90.00
_cell.angle_beta   90.00
_cell.angle_gamma   90.00
#
_symmetry.space_group_name_H-M   'P 1'
#
loop_
_entity.id
_entity.type
_entity.pdbx_description
1 polymer ?
#
loop_
_entity_poly.entity_id
_entity_poly.type
_entity_poly.pdbx_seq_one_letter_code
_entity_poly.pdbx_strand_id
1 'polypeptide(L)'
;MHSSRTLVAAVALSAITVFAGAGSAVAAPAVGSVDFGSSSGSGSGTGSASGSESGSVDFGSGGPDVEHPVSTCFWSVPINPERADPQLNYAFPDTAAIYWAAQFTIPENAELVIRGQYAHARYQSLNSYNAATAMPTAVLNDISTAPDAGSRNTYLPGADRSNESARSYTASVLNEASPAEPKPNTLYAGVPGQDRISLLYRIYLPDNGRDLTGGVGLPEPELHLPGGQVLRGQDLCSAVGADNGILKPASLPLDTYKALRDQPGKPATFPSEQTPVWRAYYSAEFTLGCTYLGKCDGTPQRVGGQYSNIDNSYVTAEVNRGFGEVLVLRGELPRTPKTTGGAKNLDSAVDMRFWSMCSNESLATTKVATCLFDEQMATDADGRYTIVASLPEDRPANATKECGVSWLSLSLAGDGAGHPDDSLLIMRNMLPAKDFSHAAHDTKTPGDEKAVMGEYLPDGQYTSKLAFEGSGCAK
;
A
#
# COMPACT_ATOMS: atom_id res chain seq x y z
N MET A 1 -5.42 36.23 24.68
CA MET A 1 -5.84 34.95 24.06
C MET A 1 -5.37 34.76 22.59
N HIS A 2 -4.53 35.64 22.03
CA HIS A 2 -3.96 35.45 20.67
C HIS A 2 -2.66 34.59 20.63
N SER A 3 -2.04 34.29 21.77
CA SER A 3 -0.71 33.64 21.81
C SER A 3 -0.76 32.11 21.59
N SER A 4 -1.84 31.44 22.01
CA SER A 4 -1.94 29.97 21.90
C SER A 4 -2.24 29.47 20.49
N ARG A 5 -2.90 30.28 19.64
CA ARG A 5 -3.22 29.92 18.24
C ARG A 5 -1.98 29.88 17.35
N THR A 6 -1.04 30.81 17.56
CA THR A 6 0.23 30.86 16.83
C THR A 6 1.18 29.74 17.27
N LEU A 7 1.10 29.32 18.53
CA LEU A 7 1.94 28.24 19.06
C LEU A 7 1.54 26.86 18.53
N VAL A 8 0.23 26.56 18.45
CA VAL A 8 -0.26 25.28 17.90
C VAL A 8 0.01 25.18 16.40
N ALA A 9 -0.19 26.28 15.66
CA ALA A 9 0.15 26.32 14.23
C ALA A 9 1.65 26.17 13.98
N ALA A 10 2.51 26.76 14.81
CA ALA A 10 3.97 26.65 14.68
C ALA A 10 4.50 25.27 15.08
N VAL A 11 3.97 24.65 16.14
CA VAL A 11 4.36 23.28 16.56
C VAL A 11 3.87 22.24 15.55
N ALA A 12 2.67 22.41 14.98
CA ALA A 12 2.17 21.56 13.89
C ALA A 12 3.01 21.72 12.61
N LEU A 13 3.42 22.95 12.24
CA LEU A 13 4.27 23.17 11.06
C LEU A 13 5.69 22.59 11.25
N SER A 14 6.26 22.69 12.46
CA SER A 14 7.55 22.09 12.81
C SER A 14 7.49 20.55 12.82
N ALA A 15 6.38 19.97 13.30
CA ALA A 15 6.16 18.52 13.21
C ALA A 15 6.02 18.07 11.75
N ILE A 16 5.30 18.83 10.91
CA ILE A 16 5.13 18.58 9.48
C ILE A 16 6.47 18.68 8.72
N THR A 17 7.37 19.60 9.09
CA THR A 17 8.72 19.69 8.49
C THR A 17 9.64 18.54 8.91
N VAL A 18 9.47 17.97 10.10
CA VAL A 18 10.14 16.71 10.49
C VAL A 18 9.65 15.52 9.64
N PHE A 19 8.38 15.53 9.21
CA PHE A 19 7.85 14.57 8.24
C PHE A 19 8.32 14.81 6.79
N ALA A 20 8.78 16.03 6.46
CA ALA A 20 9.28 16.41 5.13
C ALA A 20 10.82 16.33 5.00
N GLY A 21 11.53 15.94 6.07
CA GLY A 21 12.98 15.78 6.07
C GLY A 21 13.73 16.97 6.67
N ALA A 22 14.41 16.73 7.78
CA ALA A 22 15.50 17.56 8.23
C ALA A 22 16.64 16.67 8.75
N GLY A 23 17.65 16.50 7.90
CA GLY A 23 18.98 16.17 8.36
C GLY A 23 19.55 17.35 9.14
N SER A 24 20.07 17.05 10.32
CA SER A 24 21.28 17.68 10.87
C SER A 24 21.79 16.75 11.97
N ALA A 25 22.89 16.09 11.65
CA ALA A 25 23.67 15.31 12.61
C ALA A 25 24.19 16.23 13.72
N VAL A 26 23.89 15.88 14.97
CA VAL A 26 24.74 16.23 16.11
C VAL A 26 24.86 14.99 16.98
N ALA A 27 26.05 14.39 16.95
CA ALA A 27 26.45 13.32 17.84
C ALA A 27 26.73 13.86 19.25
N ALA A 28 26.28 13.16 20.29
CA ALA A 28 26.93 12.95 21.61
C ALA A 28 25.93 12.36 22.63
N PRO A 29 26.40 11.83 23.78
CA PRO A 29 27.30 10.71 23.99
C PRO A 29 26.58 9.54 24.72
N ALA A 30 27.22 8.38 24.72
CA ALA A 30 26.77 7.19 25.45
C ALA A 30 26.66 7.45 26.97
N VAL A 31 25.54 7.03 27.57
CA VAL A 31 25.40 6.91 29.03
C VAL A 31 24.68 5.61 29.38
N GLY A 32 25.43 4.70 30.01
CA GLY A 32 25.03 3.91 31.17
C GLY A 32 23.81 2.99 31.06
N SER A 33 24.09 1.71 30.86
CA SER A 33 23.23 0.59 31.21
C SER A 33 22.73 0.68 32.67
N VAL A 34 21.42 0.51 32.87
CA VAL A 34 20.83 0.21 34.18
C VAL A 34 19.98 -1.05 34.07
N ASP A 35 20.41 -2.02 34.86
CA ASP A 35 19.90 -3.37 35.05
C ASP A 35 18.63 -3.32 35.92
N PHE A 36 17.57 -4.05 35.53
CA PHE A 36 16.46 -4.38 36.40
C PHE A 36 15.92 -5.78 36.08
N GLY A 37 16.48 -6.76 36.78
CA GLY A 37 15.74 -7.53 37.78
C GLY A 37 14.52 -8.31 37.31
N SER A 38 14.74 -9.60 37.06
CA SER A 38 13.75 -10.66 36.93
C SER A 38 12.74 -10.69 38.09
N SER A 39 11.46 -10.90 37.77
CA SER A 39 10.59 -11.72 38.64
C SER A 39 9.54 -12.47 37.82
N SER A 40 9.50 -13.78 38.08
CA SER A 40 8.57 -14.78 37.57
C SER A 40 7.23 -14.72 38.28
N GLY A 41 6.13 -14.88 37.53
CA GLY A 41 4.80 -15.07 38.09
C GLY A 41 3.91 -15.90 37.15
N SER A 42 3.78 -17.19 37.49
CA SER A 42 2.92 -18.17 36.82
C SER A 42 1.45 -17.93 37.17
N GLY A 43 0.54 -18.08 36.20
CA GLY A 43 -0.90 -18.07 36.44
C GLY A 43 -1.67 -18.71 35.28
N SER A 44 -2.11 -19.95 35.49
CA SER A 44 -2.94 -20.76 34.59
C SER A 44 -4.43 -20.41 34.74
N GLY A 45 -5.17 -20.46 33.62
CA GLY A 45 -6.63 -20.34 33.62
C GLY A 45 -7.25 -20.58 32.23
N THR A 46 -7.70 -21.81 32.00
CA THR A 46 -8.70 -22.23 31.00
C THR A 46 -10.02 -21.46 31.23
N GLY A 47 -10.89 -21.07 30.30
CA GLY A 47 -11.20 -21.43 28.92
C GLY A 47 -12.72 -21.23 28.74
N SER A 48 -13.20 -20.75 27.57
CA SER A 48 -14.48 -21.11 26.92
C SER A 48 -14.89 -20.09 25.86
N ALA A 49 -15.35 -20.63 24.73
CA ALA A 49 -15.67 -19.97 23.49
C ALA A 49 -17.15 -19.58 23.38
N SER A 50 -17.44 -18.56 22.55
CA SER A 50 -18.70 -18.46 21.79
C SER A 50 -18.41 -17.76 20.47
N GLY A 51 -18.70 -18.45 19.37
CA GLY A 51 -18.38 -18.04 18.00
C GLY A 51 -19.41 -17.09 17.38
N SER A 52 -18.94 -16.32 16.41
CA SER A 52 -19.76 -15.68 15.38
C SER A 52 -19.05 -15.82 14.04
N GLU A 53 -19.70 -16.52 13.12
CA GLU A 53 -19.25 -16.86 11.77
C GLU A 53 -19.07 -15.59 10.93
N SER A 54 -17.82 -15.26 10.57
CA SER A 54 -17.52 -14.44 9.41
C SER A 54 -17.26 -15.39 8.23
N GLY A 55 -18.02 -15.22 7.15
CA GLY A 55 -17.89 -16.02 5.94
C GLY A 55 -16.53 -15.82 5.29
N SER A 56 -15.60 -16.73 5.56
CA SER A 56 -14.37 -16.91 4.81
C SER A 56 -14.72 -17.51 3.45
N VAL A 57 -14.19 -16.90 2.39
CA VAL A 57 -14.25 -17.44 1.04
C VAL A 57 -13.38 -18.71 1.03
N ASP A 58 -13.99 -19.86 0.73
CA ASP A 58 -13.30 -21.14 0.59
C ASP A 58 -12.41 -21.11 -0.66
N PHE A 59 -11.09 -21.05 -0.45
CA PHE A 59 -10.11 -21.23 -1.51
C PHE A 59 -10.00 -22.73 -1.78
N GLY A 60 -10.72 -23.18 -2.80
CA GLY A 60 -10.77 -24.58 -3.24
C GLY A 60 -9.38 -25.22 -3.31
N SER A 61 -9.28 -26.38 -2.66
CA SER A 61 -8.08 -27.21 -2.52
C SER A 61 -7.70 -27.89 -3.84
N GLY A 62 -6.79 -27.28 -4.59
CA GLY A 62 -5.80 -28.00 -5.38
C GLY A 62 -4.65 -28.44 -4.47
N GLY A 63 -4.03 -29.60 -4.71
CA GLY A 63 -2.99 -30.18 -3.85
C GLY A 63 -1.84 -29.20 -3.53
N PRO A 64 -1.09 -29.40 -2.43
CA PRO A 64 -0.17 -28.40 -1.92
C PRO A 64 0.97 -28.18 -2.92
N ASP A 65 1.04 -26.98 -3.50
CA ASP A 65 2.27 -26.44 -4.05
C ASP A 65 3.37 -26.55 -2.98
N VAL A 66 4.63 -26.70 -3.42
CA VAL A 66 5.79 -26.70 -2.51
C VAL A 66 5.77 -25.40 -1.72
N GLU A 67 5.60 -25.48 -0.40
CA GLU A 67 5.60 -24.30 0.47
C GLU A 67 7.01 -23.68 0.46
N HIS A 68 7.14 -22.54 -0.22
CA HIS A 68 8.42 -21.83 -0.28
C HIS A 68 8.68 -21.12 1.07
N PRO A 69 9.96 -20.96 1.48
CA PRO A 69 10.30 -20.13 2.62
C PRO A 69 9.74 -18.72 2.45
N VAL A 70 8.95 -18.28 3.42
CA VAL A 70 8.31 -16.96 3.41
C VAL A 70 9.25 -15.83 3.89
N SER A 71 10.45 -16.17 4.36
CA SER A 71 11.52 -15.24 4.72
C SER A 71 12.90 -15.89 4.55
N THR A 72 13.96 -15.08 4.49
CA THR A 72 15.35 -15.55 4.39
C THR A 72 16.28 -14.70 5.27
N CYS A 73 17.60 -14.94 5.25
CA CYS A 73 18.55 -14.02 5.91
C CYS A 73 18.55 -12.61 5.29
N PHE A 74 18.01 -12.47 4.07
CA PHE A 74 17.96 -11.22 3.33
C PHE A 74 16.56 -10.60 3.35
N TRP A 75 15.53 -11.40 3.06
CA TRP A 75 14.14 -10.94 3.02
C TRP A 75 13.44 -11.11 4.36
N SER A 76 12.71 -10.09 4.77
CA SER A 76 11.88 -10.10 5.98
C SER A 76 10.80 -11.17 5.96
N VAL A 77 10.07 -11.31 7.06
CA VAL A 77 8.75 -11.96 7.03
C VAL A 77 7.80 -11.18 6.11
N PRO A 78 6.78 -11.82 5.50
CA PRO A 78 5.82 -11.14 4.65
C PRO A 78 4.97 -10.18 5.46
N ILE A 79 4.81 -8.96 4.96
CA ILE A 79 3.94 -7.94 5.54
C ILE A 79 2.63 -7.97 4.75
N ASN A 80 1.55 -8.43 5.39
CA ASN A 80 0.17 -8.31 4.93
C ASN A 80 -0.76 -8.68 6.10
N PRO A 81 -1.74 -7.83 6.46
CA PRO A 81 -2.56 -8.07 7.64
C PRO A 81 -3.63 -9.17 7.49
N GLU A 82 -4.02 -9.54 6.27
CA GLU A 82 -5.04 -10.56 6.02
C GLU A 82 -4.44 -11.93 5.69
N ARG A 83 -3.31 -11.95 4.97
CA ARG A 83 -2.70 -13.16 4.39
C ARG A 83 -1.43 -13.63 5.10
N ALA A 84 -0.86 -12.79 5.96
CA ALA A 84 0.36 -13.09 6.69
C ALA A 84 0.17 -12.88 8.20
N ASP A 85 0.66 -11.75 8.73
CA ASP A 85 0.58 -11.45 10.17
C ASP A 85 -0.36 -10.24 10.41
N PRO A 86 -1.50 -10.42 11.11
CA PRO A 86 -2.42 -9.33 11.41
C PRO A 86 -1.83 -8.24 12.30
N GLN A 87 -0.72 -8.50 13.00
CA GLN A 87 0.01 -7.47 13.76
C GLN A 87 0.81 -6.54 12.84
N LEU A 88 1.07 -6.95 11.60
CA LEU A 88 1.74 -6.15 10.58
C LEU A 88 0.72 -5.36 9.74
N ASN A 89 -0.20 -4.70 10.43
CA ASN A 89 -1.17 -3.76 9.86
C ASN A 89 -0.71 -2.33 10.13
N TYR A 90 -0.03 -1.72 9.18
CA TYR A 90 0.45 -0.33 9.23
C TYR A 90 0.83 0.11 7.81
N ALA A 91 1.11 1.41 7.61
CA ALA A 91 1.47 2.02 6.33
C ALA A 91 0.35 2.05 5.27
N PHE A 92 -0.91 1.98 5.67
CA PHE A 92 -2.06 1.88 4.75
C PHE A 92 -1.87 0.78 3.71
N PRO A 93 -1.65 -0.48 4.11
CA PRO A 93 -1.36 -1.53 3.17
C PRO A 93 -2.61 -1.84 2.34
N ASP A 94 -2.42 -2.20 1.07
CA ASP A 94 -3.51 -2.82 0.31
C ASP A 94 -3.55 -4.31 0.68
N THR A 95 -4.71 -4.85 1.02
CA THR A 95 -4.81 -6.24 1.45
C THR A 95 -4.61 -7.25 0.31
N ALA A 96 -4.65 -6.78 -0.94
CA ALA A 96 -4.26 -7.53 -2.14
C ALA A 96 -2.74 -7.63 -2.37
N ALA A 97 -1.92 -6.94 -1.56
CA ALA A 97 -0.48 -6.82 -1.77
C ALA A 97 0.33 -7.45 -0.64
N ILE A 98 1.39 -8.19 -0.98
CA ILE A 98 2.35 -8.74 -0.02
C ILE A 98 3.71 -8.07 -0.23
N TYR A 99 4.37 -7.73 0.88
CA TYR A 99 5.64 -7.01 0.88
C TYR A 99 6.73 -7.79 1.63
N TRP A 100 7.95 -7.77 1.11
CA TRP A 100 9.16 -8.23 1.78
C TRP A 100 10.21 -7.13 1.77
N ALA A 101 10.84 -6.90 2.91
CA ALA A 101 11.87 -5.90 3.10
C ALA A 101 13.26 -6.49 3.16
N ALA A 102 14.24 -5.71 2.70
CA ALA A 102 15.65 -5.94 2.93
C ALA A 102 16.37 -4.60 3.11
N GLN A 103 17.26 -4.54 4.09
CA GLN A 103 18.22 -3.44 4.25
C GLN A 103 19.64 -4.01 4.18
N PHE A 104 20.54 -3.36 3.45
CA PHE A 104 21.89 -3.88 3.24
C PHE A 104 22.83 -2.81 2.71
N THR A 105 24.13 -3.10 2.68
CA THR A 105 25.15 -2.26 2.03
C THR A 105 25.72 -2.99 0.81
N ILE A 106 26.14 -2.26 -0.22
CA ILE A 106 26.90 -2.84 -1.33
C ILE A 106 28.33 -2.29 -1.23
N PRO A 107 29.35 -3.16 -1.08
CA PRO A 107 30.75 -2.74 -1.10
C PRO A 107 31.11 -1.97 -2.38
N GLU A 108 32.12 -1.09 -2.29
CA GLU A 108 32.58 -0.33 -3.45
C GLU A 108 32.98 -1.26 -4.61
N ASN A 109 32.57 -0.92 -5.83
CA ASN A 109 32.80 -1.70 -7.05
C ASN A 109 32.18 -3.12 -7.05
N ALA A 110 31.32 -3.44 -6.08
CA ALA A 110 30.52 -4.66 -6.09
C ALA A 110 29.11 -4.39 -6.63
N GLU A 111 28.42 -5.46 -7.01
CA GLU A 111 27.05 -5.43 -7.48
C GLU A 111 26.22 -6.49 -6.75
N LEU A 112 25.00 -6.14 -6.34
CA LEU A 112 24.05 -7.12 -5.87
C LEU A 112 23.20 -7.56 -7.07
N VAL A 113 23.22 -8.85 -7.39
CA VAL A 113 22.40 -9.46 -8.44
C VAL A 113 21.23 -10.20 -7.80
N ILE A 114 20.01 -9.92 -8.23
CA ILE A 114 18.80 -10.59 -7.79
C ILE A 114 18.33 -11.51 -8.91
N ARG A 115 18.25 -12.81 -8.64
CA ARG A 115 17.73 -13.83 -9.54
C ARG A 115 16.35 -14.26 -9.08
N GLY A 116 15.37 -14.22 -9.95
CA GLY A 116 14.01 -14.62 -9.59
C GLY A 116 13.28 -15.27 -10.75
N GLN A 117 12.02 -15.58 -10.51
CA GLN A 117 11.07 -15.96 -11.55
C GLN A 117 9.88 -15.00 -11.52
N TYR A 118 9.29 -14.73 -12.68
CA TYR A 118 8.03 -13.97 -12.75
C TYR A 118 6.92 -14.72 -12.01
N ALA A 119 6.45 -14.19 -10.89
CA ALA A 119 5.42 -14.84 -10.08
C ALA A 119 4.11 -15.07 -10.86
N HIS A 120 3.30 -16.04 -10.44
CA HIS A 120 1.92 -16.17 -10.89
C HIS A 120 1.07 -15.15 -10.14
N ALA A 121 1.13 -13.88 -10.58
CA ALA A 121 0.45 -12.78 -9.91
C ALA A 121 0.04 -11.68 -10.90
N ARG A 122 -0.71 -10.67 -10.46
CA ARG A 122 -1.06 -9.53 -11.32
C ARG A 122 0.10 -8.59 -11.56
N TYR A 123 0.89 -8.36 -10.53
CA TYR A 123 2.02 -7.43 -10.58
C TYR A 123 3.11 -7.85 -9.59
N GLN A 124 4.37 -7.59 -9.96
CA GLN A 124 5.52 -7.68 -9.06
C GLN A 124 6.50 -6.53 -9.28
N SER A 125 7.23 -6.15 -8.23
CA SER A 125 8.31 -5.15 -8.37
C SER A 125 9.33 -5.18 -7.25
N LEU A 126 10.50 -4.62 -7.55
CA LEU A 126 11.51 -4.16 -6.61
C LEU A 126 11.47 -2.63 -6.59
N ASN A 127 11.35 -2.02 -5.41
CA ASN A 127 11.51 -0.58 -5.25
C ASN A 127 12.60 -0.31 -4.21
N SER A 128 13.44 0.69 -4.46
CA SER A 128 14.41 1.20 -3.48
C SER A 128 13.89 2.47 -2.80
N TYR A 129 14.41 2.73 -1.61
CA TYR A 129 14.00 3.84 -0.76
C TYR A 129 15.19 4.61 -0.19
N ASN A 130 14.97 5.91 -0.02
CA ASN A 130 15.85 6.74 0.80
C ASN A 130 15.67 6.32 2.27
N ALA A 131 16.73 5.85 2.93
CA ALA A 131 16.68 5.33 4.29
C ALA A 131 16.39 6.41 5.35
N ALA A 132 16.69 7.68 5.05
CA ALA A 132 16.43 8.79 5.97
C ALA A 132 14.97 9.29 5.89
N THR A 133 14.38 9.30 4.68
CA THR A 133 13.03 9.87 4.46
C THR A 133 11.95 8.84 4.16
N ALA A 134 12.33 7.56 3.95
CA ALA A 134 11.46 6.49 3.47
C ALA A 134 10.79 6.75 2.12
N MET A 135 11.22 7.79 1.37
CA MET A 135 10.66 8.10 0.05
C MET A 135 11.19 7.13 -1.02
N PRO A 136 10.34 6.71 -1.97
CA PRO A 136 10.79 5.87 -3.08
C PRO A 136 11.83 6.59 -3.94
N THR A 137 12.85 5.86 -4.40
CA THR A 137 13.95 6.41 -5.21
C THR A 137 14.05 5.81 -6.60
N ALA A 138 13.76 4.51 -6.73
CA ALA A 138 13.73 3.83 -8.02
C ALA A 138 12.80 2.62 -7.96
N VAL A 139 12.35 2.16 -9.15
CA VAL A 139 11.52 0.98 -9.33
C VAL A 139 12.04 0.15 -10.49
N LEU A 140 11.98 -1.18 -10.31
CA LEU A 140 12.12 -2.16 -11.36
C LEU A 140 10.91 -3.11 -11.22
N ASN A 141 9.96 -3.02 -12.16
CA ASN A 141 8.69 -3.74 -12.11
C ASN A 141 8.63 -4.84 -13.17
N ASP A 142 7.58 -5.65 -13.13
CA ASP A 142 7.43 -6.82 -13.99
C ASP A 142 7.53 -6.50 -15.48
N ILE A 143 6.85 -5.46 -15.98
CA ILE A 143 6.87 -5.10 -17.40
C ILE A 143 8.18 -4.44 -17.86
N SER A 144 8.93 -3.80 -16.95
CA SER A 144 10.21 -3.16 -17.29
C SER A 144 11.42 -4.08 -17.14
N THR A 145 11.23 -5.26 -16.54
CA THR A 145 12.27 -6.29 -16.39
C THR A 145 12.23 -7.24 -17.58
N ALA A 146 13.31 -7.31 -18.36
CA ALA A 146 13.48 -8.28 -19.44
C ALA A 146 13.76 -9.70 -18.87
N PRO A 147 13.24 -10.76 -19.52
CA PRO A 147 13.49 -12.13 -19.09
C PRO A 147 14.93 -12.57 -19.39
N ASP A 148 15.41 -13.56 -18.64
CA ASP A 148 16.67 -14.23 -18.95
C ASP A 148 16.61 -14.94 -20.32
N ALA A 149 17.77 -15.22 -20.90
CA ALA A 149 17.86 -15.98 -22.14
C ALA A 149 17.14 -17.35 -22.00
N GLY A 150 16.23 -17.64 -22.94
CA GLY A 150 15.40 -18.84 -22.91
C GLY A 150 14.13 -18.71 -22.06
N SER A 151 13.98 -17.66 -21.27
CA SER A 151 12.77 -17.37 -20.48
C SER A 151 11.83 -16.39 -21.18
N ARG A 152 10.60 -16.27 -20.65
CA ARG A 152 9.58 -15.32 -21.11
C ARG A 152 9.00 -14.53 -19.94
N ASN A 153 8.76 -13.25 -20.18
CA ASN A 153 8.03 -12.39 -19.25
C ASN A 153 6.53 -12.64 -19.40
N THR A 154 5.91 -13.19 -18.37
CA THR A 154 4.49 -13.58 -18.34
C THR A 154 3.54 -12.44 -17.97
N TYR A 155 4.07 -11.26 -17.65
CA TYR A 155 3.28 -10.07 -17.33
C TYR A 155 3.00 -9.16 -18.54
N LEU A 156 3.61 -9.46 -19.69
CA LEU A 156 3.37 -8.71 -20.92
C LEU A 156 2.03 -9.09 -21.55
N PRO A 157 1.32 -8.15 -22.21
CA PRO A 157 0.08 -8.46 -22.89
C PRO A 157 0.22 -9.61 -23.89
N GLY A 158 -0.74 -10.53 -23.90
CA GLY A 158 -0.72 -11.72 -24.77
C GLY A 158 0.27 -12.83 -24.36
N ALA A 159 1.05 -12.65 -23.29
CA ALA A 159 1.93 -13.70 -22.78
C ALA A 159 1.14 -14.82 -22.09
N ASP A 160 1.66 -16.06 -22.20
CA ASP A 160 1.12 -17.23 -21.51
C ASP A 160 1.54 -17.25 -20.04
N ARG A 161 0.63 -16.82 -19.16
CA ARG A 161 0.77 -16.83 -17.70
C ARG A 161 0.74 -18.22 -17.07
N SER A 162 0.16 -19.21 -17.76
CA SER A 162 0.07 -20.58 -17.27
C SER A 162 1.37 -21.37 -17.46
N ASN A 163 2.35 -20.78 -18.14
CA ASN A 163 3.64 -21.43 -18.33
C ASN A 163 4.36 -21.59 -16.99
N GLU A 164 4.50 -22.82 -16.50
CA GLU A 164 5.18 -23.15 -15.24
C GLU A 164 6.73 -23.10 -15.34
N SER A 165 7.28 -22.93 -16.55
CA SER A 165 8.71 -23.07 -16.81
C SER A 165 9.27 -21.86 -17.56
N ALA A 166 10.59 -21.67 -17.53
CA ALA A 166 11.27 -20.62 -18.30
C ALA A 166 10.71 -19.21 -18.03
N ARG A 167 10.62 -18.86 -16.74
CA ARG A 167 10.12 -17.56 -16.23
C ARG A 167 11.21 -16.75 -15.54
N SER A 168 12.48 -17.09 -15.73
CA SER A 168 13.58 -16.49 -14.99
C SER A 168 13.85 -15.06 -15.43
N TYR A 169 14.24 -14.24 -14.47
CA TYR A 169 14.81 -12.92 -14.70
C TYR A 169 16.01 -12.70 -13.78
N THR A 170 16.95 -11.89 -14.26
CA THR A 170 18.08 -11.41 -13.50
C THR A 170 18.03 -9.88 -13.46
N ALA A 171 18.15 -9.31 -12.27
CA ALA A 171 18.18 -7.88 -12.02
C ALA A 171 19.45 -7.48 -11.26
N SER A 172 20.00 -6.33 -11.62
CA SER A 172 21.15 -5.72 -10.96
C SER A 172 20.68 -4.65 -9.98
N VAL A 173 21.23 -4.59 -8.77
CA VAL A 173 21.03 -3.50 -7.83
C VAL A 173 22.37 -2.85 -7.57
N LEU A 174 22.46 -1.55 -7.85
CA LEU A 174 23.68 -0.76 -7.73
C LEU A 174 23.52 0.32 -6.67
N ASN A 175 24.58 0.56 -5.88
CA ASN A 175 24.65 1.68 -4.95
C ASN A 175 25.15 2.96 -5.65
N GLU A 176 24.48 3.29 -6.75
CA GLU A 176 24.80 4.45 -7.59
C GLU A 176 23.52 5.25 -7.86
N ALA A 177 23.67 6.55 -8.09
CA ALA A 177 22.57 7.36 -8.61
C ALA A 177 22.24 6.92 -10.04
N SER A 178 20.96 7.01 -10.43
CA SER A 178 20.55 6.65 -11.79
C SER A 178 21.26 7.53 -12.83
N PRO A 179 21.96 6.94 -13.81
CA PRO A 179 22.60 7.69 -14.89
C PRO A 179 21.55 8.18 -15.91
N ALA A 180 21.97 9.02 -16.85
CA ALA A 180 21.11 9.49 -17.93
C ALA A 180 20.59 8.34 -18.83
N GLU A 181 21.41 7.30 -19.00
CA GLU A 181 21.07 6.09 -19.75
C GLU A 181 21.21 4.88 -18.83
N PRO A 182 20.14 4.48 -18.13
CA PRO A 182 20.19 3.33 -17.24
C PRO A 182 20.35 2.04 -18.03
N LYS A 183 21.14 1.11 -17.48
CA LYS A 183 21.25 -0.25 -18.03
C LYS A 183 19.91 -0.99 -17.88
N PRO A 184 19.54 -1.86 -18.85
CA PRO A 184 18.40 -2.76 -18.69
C PRO A 184 18.49 -3.57 -17.40
N ASN A 185 17.33 -3.92 -16.83
CA ASN A 185 17.22 -4.73 -15.61
C ASN A 185 18.05 -4.22 -14.41
N THR A 186 18.33 -2.92 -14.34
CA THR A 186 19.17 -2.36 -13.28
C THR A 186 18.39 -1.37 -12.42
N LEU A 187 18.36 -1.64 -11.12
CA LEU A 187 17.83 -0.75 -10.09
C LEU A 187 18.97 0.07 -9.49
N TYR A 188 19.00 1.37 -9.79
CA TYR A 188 19.96 2.32 -9.24
C TYR A 188 19.45 2.84 -7.89
N ALA A 189 19.87 2.19 -6.81
CA ALA A 189 19.37 2.41 -5.46
C ALA A 189 20.22 3.38 -4.64
N GLY A 190 21.31 3.92 -5.21
CA GLY A 190 22.26 4.78 -4.51
C GLY A 190 21.68 6.16 -4.21
N VAL A 191 21.74 6.54 -2.94
CA VAL A 191 21.39 7.88 -2.46
C VAL A 191 22.64 8.50 -1.82
N PRO A 192 23.09 9.69 -2.25
CA PRO A 192 24.29 10.31 -1.70
C PRO A 192 24.25 10.48 -0.18
N GLY A 193 25.30 10.01 0.50
CA GLY A 193 25.45 10.13 1.96
C GLY A 193 24.65 9.11 2.78
N GLN A 194 23.96 8.17 2.13
CA GLN A 194 23.21 7.11 2.82
C GLN A 194 24.13 5.95 3.22
N ASP A 195 23.90 5.38 4.39
CA ASP A 195 24.71 4.30 4.96
C ASP A 195 24.31 2.90 4.50
N ARG A 196 23.08 2.74 3.97
CA ARG A 196 22.47 1.47 3.55
C ARG A 196 21.50 1.67 2.39
N ILE A 197 21.13 0.62 1.70
CA ILE A 197 19.99 0.57 0.77
C ILE A 197 18.81 -0.05 1.51
N SER A 198 17.62 0.51 1.31
CA SER A 198 16.35 -0.10 1.73
C SER A 198 15.58 -0.53 0.49
N LEU A 199 15.16 -1.79 0.45
CA LEU A 199 14.52 -2.42 -0.69
C LEU A 199 13.21 -3.08 -0.26
N LEU A 200 12.17 -2.96 -1.09
CA LEU A 200 10.93 -3.72 -0.94
C LEU A 200 10.65 -4.52 -2.22
N TYR A 201 10.50 -5.85 -2.06
CA TYR A 201 9.89 -6.72 -3.06
C TYR A 201 8.39 -6.79 -2.81
N ARG A 202 7.60 -6.70 -3.88
CA ARG A 202 6.14 -6.68 -3.80
C ARG A 202 5.52 -7.64 -4.77
N ILE A 203 4.44 -8.29 -4.34
CA ILE A 203 3.54 -9.05 -5.20
C ILE A 203 2.10 -8.60 -4.94
N TYR A 204 1.36 -8.32 -6.01
CA TYR A 204 -0.06 -8.00 -5.95
C TYR A 204 -0.86 -9.11 -6.61
N LEU A 205 -1.89 -9.58 -5.90
CA LEU A 205 -2.82 -10.61 -6.35
C LEU A 205 -2.11 -11.84 -6.95
N PRO A 206 -1.41 -12.65 -6.13
CA PRO A 206 -1.07 -14.02 -6.52
C PRO A 206 -2.30 -14.75 -7.05
N ASP A 207 -2.13 -15.58 -8.07
CA ASP A 207 -3.19 -16.41 -8.63
C ASP A 207 -3.72 -17.37 -7.56
N ASN A 208 -5.02 -17.63 -7.57
CA ASN A 208 -5.67 -18.47 -6.56
C ASN A 208 -5.05 -19.88 -6.53
N GLY A 209 -4.85 -20.41 -5.33
CA GLY A 209 -4.22 -21.72 -5.10
C GLY A 209 -2.69 -21.68 -5.04
N ARG A 210 -2.05 -20.54 -5.33
CA ARG A 210 -0.60 -20.33 -5.13
C ARG A 210 -0.30 -19.81 -3.73
N ASP A 211 0.95 -20.01 -3.30
CA ASP A 211 1.46 -19.40 -2.07
C ASP A 211 1.62 -17.86 -2.19
N LEU A 212 2.06 -17.21 -1.11
CA LEU A 212 2.25 -15.76 -1.06
C LEU A 212 3.23 -15.24 -2.13
N THR A 213 4.17 -16.08 -2.55
CA THR A 213 5.18 -15.75 -3.57
C THR A 213 4.67 -15.92 -5.00
N GLY A 214 3.40 -16.29 -5.17
CA GLY A 214 2.85 -16.66 -6.48
C GLY A 214 3.47 -17.94 -7.03
N GLY A 215 3.85 -18.86 -6.15
CA GLY A 215 4.29 -20.21 -6.48
C GLY A 215 5.74 -20.33 -7.00
N VAL A 216 6.56 -19.28 -6.85
CA VAL A 216 7.93 -19.27 -7.42
C VAL A 216 9.05 -19.00 -6.41
N GLY A 217 8.71 -18.83 -5.13
CA GLY A 217 9.65 -18.47 -4.07
C GLY A 217 10.10 -17.00 -4.12
N LEU A 218 10.90 -16.62 -3.12
CA LEU A 218 11.50 -15.29 -3.06
C LEU A 218 12.72 -15.19 -4.01
N PRO A 219 12.95 -14.03 -4.65
CA PRO A 219 14.14 -13.83 -5.46
C PRO A 219 15.43 -14.03 -4.65
N GLU A 220 16.41 -14.71 -5.22
CA GLU A 220 17.68 -15.04 -4.57
C GLU A 220 18.73 -13.95 -4.86
N PRO A 221 19.28 -13.29 -3.82
CA PRO A 221 20.37 -12.35 -3.99
C PRO A 221 21.72 -13.05 -4.12
N GLU A 222 22.61 -12.48 -4.92
CA GLU A 222 24.02 -12.81 -5.08
C GLU A 222 24.86 -11.53 -4.95
N LEU A 223 25.94 -11.54 -4.18
CA LEU A 223 26.91 -10.43 -4.17
C LEU A 223 28.07 -10.76 -5.11
N HIS A 224 28.21 -9.99 -6.18
CA HIS A 224 29.29 -10.10 -7.16
C HIS A 224 30.39 -9.11 -6.78
N LEU A 225 31.52 -9.62 -6.32
CA LEU A 225 32.65 -8.81 -5.86
C LEU A 225 33.64 -8.50 -6.99
N PRO A 226 34.45 -7.44 -6.85
CA PRO A 226 35.62 -7.22 -7.71
C PRO A 226 36.50 -8.47 -7.77
N GLY A 227 36.89 -8.90 -8.97
CA GLY A 227 37.70 -10.12 -9.17
C GLY A 227 36.90 -11.39 -9.45
N GLY A 228 35.55 -11.31 -9.49
CA GLY A 228 34.68 -12.38 -9.99
C GLY A 228 34.22 -13.40 -8.93
N GLN A 229 34.54 -13.18 -7.65
CA GLN A 229 33.95 -13.97 -6.57
C GLN A 229 32.46 -13.64 -6.42
N VAL A 230 31.63 -14.68 -6.23
CA VAL A 230 30.20 -14.53 -5.99
C VAL A 230 29.83 -15.15 -4.64
N LEU A 231 29.28 -14.33 -3.73
CA LEU A 231 28.76 -14.79 -2.43
C LEU A 231 27.25 -15.00 -2.50
N ARG A 232 26.76 -16.00 -1.76
CA ARG A 232 25.33 -16.39 -1.72
C ARG A 232 24.91 -16.72 -0.30
N GLY A 233 23.60 -16.75 -0.05
CA GLY A 233 23.03 -17.19 1.22
C GLY A 233 23.62 -16.43 2.40
N GLN A 234 24.03 -17.16 3.44
CA GLN A 234 24.53 -16.54 4.66
C GLN A 234 25.84 -15.76 4.46
N ASP A 235 26.74 -16.22 3.59
CA ASP A 235 28.01 -15.52 3.31
C ASP A 235 27.75 -14.16 2.66
N LEU A 236 26.76 -14.09 1.77
CA LEU A 236 26.26 -12.82 1.22
C LEU A 236 25.71 -11.95 2.34
N CYS A 237 24.72 -12.46 3.09
CA CYS A 237 24.02 -11.70 4.12
C CYS A 237 25.00 -11.11 5.15
N SER A 238 26.01 -11.87 5.55
CA SER A 238 27.08 -11.39 6.42
C SER A 238 27.96 -10.33 5.75
N ALA A 239 28.32 -10.49 4.47
CA ALA A 239 29.17 -9.54 3.75
C ALA A 239 28.49 -8.18 3.50
N VAL A 240 27.19 -8.16 3.24
CA VAL A 240 26.41 -6.93 2.98
C VAL A 240 25.82 -6.31 4.25
N GLY A 241 25.94 -6.99 5.39
CA GLY A 241 25.26 -6.61 6.62
C GLY A 241 23.74 -6.59 6.43
N ALA A 242 23.19 -7.66 5.82
CA ALA A 242 21.77 -7.77 5.56
C ALA A 242 20.96 -7.72 6.87
N ASP A 243 19.99 -6.82 6.91
CA ASP A 243 18.99 -6.67 7.95
C ASP A 243 17.62 -6.92 7.32
N ASN A 244 17.03 -8.06 7.67
CA ASN A 244 15.69 -8.46 7.26
C ASN A 244 14.60 -7.93 8.21
N GLY A 245 14.94 -6.93 9.03
CA GLY A 245 14.01 -6.18 9.85
C GLY A 245 12.94 -5.49 9.02
N ILE A 246 11.74 -5.44 9.59
CA ILE A 246 10.57 -4.84 8.97
C ILE A 246 10.76 -3.32 8.87
N LEU A 247 10.57 -2.76 7.68
CA LEU A 247 10.54 -1.32 7.46
C LEU A 247 9.22 -0.73 7.97
N LYS A 248 9.29 0.09 9.01
CA LYS A 248 8.14 0.78 9.61
C LYS A 248 8.18 2.27 9.24
N PRO A 249 7.12 2.82 8.62
CA PRO A 249 7.02 4.25 8.42
C PRO A 249 6.79 4.97 9.75
N ALA A 250 7.12 6.26 9.79
CA ALA A 250 6.68 7.12 10.88
C ALA A 250 5.17 7.38 10.75
N SER A 251 4.42 7.14 11.82
CA SER A 251 3.04 7.63 11.96
C SER A 251 3.01 8.99 12.65
N LEU A 252 1.93 9.75 12.45
CA LEU A 252 1.76 11.02 13.15
C LEU A 252 1.60 10.74 14.65
N PRO A 253 2.37 11.40 15.55
CA PRO A 253 2.21 11.20 16.98
C PRO A 253 0.75 11.46 17.39
N LEU A 254 0.21 10.60 18.25
CA LEU A 254 -1.22 10.60 18.58
C LEU A 254 -1.73 11.98 19.02
N ASP A 255 -0.99 12.67 19.88
CA ASP A 255 -1.38 14.01 20.36
C ASP A 255 -1.34 15.06 19.24
N THR A 256 -0.41 14.94 18.29
CA THR A 256 -0.35 15.81 17.10
C THR A 256 -1.54 15.56 16.18
N TYR A 257 -1.86 14.29 15.91
CA TYR A 257 -3.03 13.93 15.12
C TYR A 257 -4.32 14.46 15.77
N LYS A 258 -4.51 14.22 17.08
CA LYS A 258 -5.66 14.74 17.83
C LYS A 258 -5.74 16.26 17.79
N ALA A 259 -4.61 16.97 17.92
CA ALA A 259 -4.60 18.43 17.81
C ALA A 259 -4.99 18.95 16.41
N LEU A 260 -4.68 18.20 15.35
CA LEU A 260 -5.13 18.51 13.99
C LEU A 260 -6.61 18.18 13.78
N ARG A 261 -7.11 17.07 14.32
CA ARG A 261 -8.52 16.63 14.19
C ARG A 261 -9.46 17.46 15.08
N ASP A 262 -9.13 17.65 16.35
CA ASP A 262 -10.01 18.24 17.37
C ASP A 262 -9.87 19.77 17.48
N GLN A 263 -9.87 20.46 16.33
CA GLN A 263 -9.66 21.89 16.30
C GLN A 263 -10.87 22.67 16.88
N PRO A 264 -10.64 23.68 17.74
CA PRO A 264 -11.73 24.48 18.30
C PRO A 264 -12.58 25.18 17.23
N GLY A 265 -13.90 24.98 17.30
CA GLY A 265 -14.87 25.59 16.38
C GLY A 265 -15.09 24.81 15.07
N LYS A 266 -14.43 23.66 14.90
CA LYS A 266 -14.77 22.71 13.84
C LYS A 266 -15.94 21.79 14.27
N PRO A 267 -16.76 21.30 13.33
CA PRO A 267 -17.80 20.33 13.65
C PRO A 267 -17.19 19.00 14.11
N ALA A 268 -17.97 18.17 14.80
CA ALA A 268 -17.53 16.84 15.25
C ALA A 268 -17.14 15.90 14.09
N THR A 269 -17.64 16.19 12.88
CA THR A 269 -17.34 15.43 11.66
C THR A 269 -16.06 15.89 10.96
N PHE A 270 -15.39 16.94 11.43
CA PHE A 270 -14.18 17.47 10.78
C PHE A 270 -13.04 16.45 10.82
N PRO A 271 -12.29 16.24 9.72
CA PRO A 271 -12.26 17.05 8.49
C PRO A 271 -13.24 16.63 7.38
N SER A 272 -14.10 15.64 7.64
CA SER A 272 -15.05 15.10 6.68
C SER A 272 -16.19 16.07 6.38
N GLU A 273 -16.69 16.01 5.15
CA GLU A 273 -17.78 16.84 4.64
C GLU A 273 -19.00 15.97 4.25
N GLN A 274 -20.20 16.57 4.26
CA GLN A 274 -21.45 15.88 3.89
C GLN A 274 -21.42 15.30 2.48
N THR A 275 -20.68 15.93 1.56
CA THR A 275 -20.30 15.33 0.28
C THR A 275 -18.82 15.02 0.35
N PRO A 276 -18.39 13.74 0.26
CA PRO A 276 -16.98 13.39 0.34
C PRO A 276 -16.13 14.19 -0.64
N VAL A 277 -15.04 14.76 -0.13
CA VAL A 277 -14.08 15.52 -0.94
C VAL A 277 -12.89 14.63 -1.22
N TRP A 278 -12.80 14.15 -2.46
CA TRP A 278 -11.64 13.41 -2.93
C TRP A 278 -10.46 14.33 -3.21
N ARG A 279 -9.27 13.92 -2.78
CA ARG A 279 -8.03 14.66 -2.98
C ARG A 279 -6.95 13.75 -3.50
N ALA A 280 -6.25 14.17 -4.55
CA ALA A 280 -5.08 13.46 -5.02
C ALA A 280 -3.95 13.56 -3.98
N TYR A 281 -3.29 12.43 -3.74
CA TYR A 281 -2.19 12.37 -2.79
C TYR A 281 -0.87 12.79 -3.48
N TYR A 282 -0.37 13.97 -3.13
CA TYR A 282 0.90 14.49 -3.64
C TYR A 282 2.07 14.20 -2.67
N SER A 283 1.86 14.51 -1.40
CA SER A 283 2.79 14.26 -0.30
C SER A 283 2.04 14.26 1.04
N ALA A 284 2.66 13.74 2.11
CA ALA A 284 2.08 13.76 3.45
C ALA A 284 1.90 15.20 3.96
N GLU A 285 2.91 16.05 3.77
CA GLU A 285 2.86 17.48 4.14
C GLU A 285 1.69 18.21 3.47
N PHE A 286 1.55 18.04 2.16
CA PHE A 286 0.47 18.68 1.41
C PHE A 286 -0.89 18.16 1.87
N THR A 287 -1.04 16.84 2.03
CA THR A 287 -2.30 16.21 2.46
C THR A 287 -2.73 16.72 3.84
N LEU A 288 -1.80 16.80 4.79
CA LEU A 288 -2.05 17.32 6.14
C LEU A 288 -2.43 18.82 6.11
N GLY A 289 -1.67 19.62 5.36
CA GLY A 289 -1.90 21.06 5.24
C GLY A 289 -3.26 21.38 4.60
N CYS A 290 -3.62 20.68 3.54
CA CYS A 290 -4.88 20.89 2.85
C CYS A 290 -6.07 20.39 3.68
N THR A 291 -6.02 19.15 4.18
CA THR A 291 -7.14 18.51 4.89
C THR A 291 -7.45 19.18 6.22
N TYR A 292 -6.42 19.44 7.04
CA TYR A 292 -6.64 19.93 8.41
C TYR A 292 -6.45 21.45 8.55
N LEU A 293 -5.66 22.09 7.68
CA LEU A 293 -5.30 23.51 7.82
C LEU A 293 -5.86 24.40 6.70
N GLY A 294 -6.60 23.84 5.73
CA GLY A 294 -7.17 24.57 4.60
C GLY A 294 -6.15 25.11 3.60
N LYS A 295 -4.91 24.61 3.64
CA LYS A 295 -3.82 25.00 2.73
C LYS A 295 -3.82 24.11 1.49
N CYS A 296 -4.76 24.36 0.60
CA CYS A 296 -5.00 23.53 -0.59
C CYS A 296 -4.55 24.18 -1.90
N ASP A 297 -3.92 25.35 -1.86
CA ASP A 297 -3.46 26.07 -3.04
C ASP A 297 -2.08 25.60 -3.54
N GLY A 298 -1.73 26.00 -4.76
CA GLY A 298 -0.42 25.76 -5.37
C GLY A 298 -0.33 24.55 -6.30
N THR A 299 0.90 24.12 -6.58
CA THR A 299 1.23 23.00 -7.48
C THR A 299 2.19 22.07 -6.74
N PRO A 300 1.68 21.25 -5.80
CA PRO A 300 2.52 20.39 -4.99
C PRO A 300 3.27 19.37 -5.84
N GLN A 301 4.53 19.12 -5.50
CA GLN A 301 5.30 18.04 -6.10
C GLN A 301 4.71 16.69 -5.65
N ARG A 302 4.45 15.79 -6.61
CA ARG A 302 4.05 14.42 -6.31
C ARG A 302 5.29 13.58 -6.00
N VAL A 303 5.55 13.40 -4.71
CA VAL A 303 6.68 12.60 -4.23
C VAL A 303 6.25 11.26 -3.64
N GLY A 304 4.94 11.04 -3.50
CA GLY A 304 4.41 9.81 -2.94
C GLY A 304 4.49 9.75 -1.41
N GLY A 305 4.19 8.58 -0.86
CA GLY A 305 4.16 8.31 0.58
C GLY A 305 5.37 7.49 1.03
N GLN A 306 5.56 7.41 2.35
CA GLN A 306 6.61 6.56 2.94
C GLN A 306 6.42 5.11 2.47
N TYR A 307 7.48 4.52 1.92
CA TYR A 307 7.49 3.18 1.37
C TYR A 307 6.41 2.90 0.31
N SER A 308 5.92 3.94 -0.38
CA SER A 308 4.93 3.78 -1.46
C SER A 308 5.54 3.09 -2.69
N ASN A 309 4.68 2.55 -3.55
CA ASN A 309 5.08 2.01 -4.85
C ASN A 309 5.08 3.14 -5.87
N ILE A 310 6.18 3.35 -6.61
CA ILE A 310 6.28 4.42 -7.63
C ILE A 310 5.20 4.30 -8.70
N ASP A 311 4.78 3.07 -9.00
CA ASP A 311 3.78 2.79 -10.03
C ASP A 311 2.34 3.13 -9.61
N ASN A 312 2.12 3.42 -8.31
CA ASN A 312 0.82 3.79 -7.78
C ASN A 312 0.62 5.32 -7.72
N SER A 313 -0.60 5.76 -8.01
CA SER A 313 -1.13 7.05 -7.56
C SER A 313 -2.42 6.83 -6.77
N TYR A 314 -2.71 7.78 -5.88
CA TYR A 314 -3.78 7.67 -4.91
C TYR A 314 -4.67 8.91 -4.94
N VAL A 315 -5.96 8.70 -4.72
CA VAL A 315 -6.86 9.74 -4.23
C VAL A 315 -7.49 9.29 -2.92
N THR A 316 -7.74 10.23 -2.02
CA THR A 316 -8.21 9.95 -0.67
C THR A 316 -9.42 10.81 -0.32
N ALA A 317 -10.31 10.29 0.53
CA ALA A 317 -11.40 11.06 1.11
C ALA A 317 -11.55 10.73 2.59
N GLU A 318 -11.64 11.77 3.42
CA GLU A 318 -12.04 11.64 4.82
C GLU A 318 -13.57 11.53 4.86
N VAL A 319 -14.08 10.50 5.54
CA VAL A 319 -15.52 10.21 5.63
C VAL A 319 -15.94 10.04 7.08
N ASN A 320 -17.19 10.39 7.39
CA ASN A 320 -17.71 10.35 8.76
C ASN A 320 -19.18 9.90 8.77
N ARG A 321 -19.48 8.88 9.59
CA ARG A 321 -20.83 8.28 9.73
C ARG A 321 -21.86 9.17 10.43
N GLY A 322 -21.45 10.27 11.05
CA GLY A 322 -22.34 11.30 11.58
C GLY A 322 -23.21 11.99 10.52
N PHE A 323 -22.87 11.85 9.24
CA PHE A 323 -23.72 12.28 8.11
C PHE A 323 -24.75 11.21 7.67
N GLY A 324 -24.59 9.97 8.13
CA GLY A 324 -25.44 8.82 7.82
C GLY A 324 -24.69 7.50 8.04
N GLU A 325 -25.40 6.47 8.51
CA GLU A 325 -24.85 5.13 8.82
C GLU A 325 -24.13 4.48 7.62
N VAL A 326 -24.60 4.83 6.42
CA VAL A 326 -24.18 4.26 5.14
C VAL A 326 -23.68 5.38 4.23
N LEU A 327 -22.47 5.22 3.71
CA LEU A 327 -21.95 5.99 2.59
C LEU A 327 -22.09 5.18 1.30
N VAL A 328 -22.80 5.73 0.32
CA VAL A 328 -22.93 5.14 -1.02
C VAL A 328 -21.98 5.84 -1.97
N LEU A 329 -21.07 5.09 -2.59
CA LEU A 329 -20.16 5.57 -3.61
C LEU A 329 -20.59 5.02 -4.98
N ARG A 330 -20.63 5.87 -6.00
CA ARG A 330 -20.95 5.46 -7.38
C ARG A 330 -19.94 6.02 -8.35
N GLY A 331 -19.49 5.20 -9.29
CA GLY A 331 -18.54 5.59 -10.33
C GLY A 331 -18.40 4.51 -11.39
N GLU A 332 -17.46 4.69 -12.30
CA GLU A 332 -17.07 3.72 -13.32
C GLU A 332 -15.78 3.02 -12.92
N LEU A 333 -15.73 1.70 -13.09
CA LEU A 333 -14.53 0.91 -12.85
C LEU A 333 -13.66 0.92 -14.12
N PRO A 334 -12.36 1.28 -14.05
CA PRO A 334 -11.49 1.12 -15.20
C PRO A 334 -11.37 -0.36 -15.57
N ARG A 335 -11.18 -0.66 -16.86
CA ARG A 335 -10.94 -2.04 -17.30
C ARG A 335 -9.57 -2.49 -16.80
N THR A 336 -9.57 -3.56 -16.02
CA THR A 336 -8.37 -4.16 -15.45
C THR A 336 -8.20 -5.59 -15.95
N PRO A 337 -6.97 -6.12 -15.99
CA PRO A 337 -6.76 -7.52 -16.35
C PRO A 337 -7.40 -8.45 -15.31
N LYS A 338 -8.06 -9.51 -15.78
CA LYS A 338 -8.58 -10.56 -14.92
C LYS A 338 -7.51 -11.65 -14.73
N THR A 339 -6.97 -11.78 -13.53
CA THR A 339 -5.80 -12.62 -13.22
C THR A 339 -6.03 -13.63 -12.11
N THR A 340 -6.89 -13.35 -11.12
CA THR A 340 -6.92 -14.17 -9.89
C THR A 340 -7.30 -15.63 -10.16
N GLY A 341 -8.13 -15.88 -11.18
CA GLY A 341 -8.48 -17.23 -11.63
C GLY A 341 -7.40 -17.96 -12.44
N GLY A 342 -6.16 -17.44 -12.53
CA GLY A 342 -5.09 -18.07 -13.31
C GLY A 342 -5.30 -17.97 -14.82
N ALA A 343 -5.88 -16.86 -15.29
CA ALA A 343 -6.15 -16.65 -16.71
C ALA A 343 -4.89 -16.84 -17.54
N LYS A 344 -4.99 -17.66 -18.60
CA LYS A 344 -3.84 -18.03 -19.43
C LYS A 344 -3.17 -16.84 -20.08
N ASN A 345 -3.93 -15.88 -20.60
CA ASN A 345 -3.40 -14.71 -21.28
C ASN A 345 -3.92 -13.44 -20.62
N LEU A 346 -3.09 -12.39 -20.56
CA LEU A 346 -3.53 -11.06 -20.17
C LEU A 346 -4.22 -10.36 -21.33
N ASP A 347 -5.40 -9.79 -21.04
CA ASP A 347 -6.02 -8.83 -21.94
C ASP A 347 -5.10 -7.61 -22.11
N SER A 348 -4.85 -7.24 -23.36
CA SER A 348 -4.09 -6.05 -23.71
C SER A 348 -4.93 -4.78 -23.67
N ALA A 349 -6.26 -4.90 -23.78
CA ALA A 349 -7.19 -3.78 -23.83
C ALA A 349 -7.67 -3.38 -22.43
N VAL A 350 -6.71 -3.03 -21.57
CA VAL A 350 -6.96 -2.61 -20.18
C VAL A 350 -6.60 -1.14 -20.01
N ASP A 351 -7.35 -0.46 -19.16
CA ASP A 351 -7.16 0.96 -18.84
C ASP A 351 -6.09 1.14 -17.76
N MET A 352 -5.90 0.15 -16.87
CA MET A 352 -4.80 0.12 -15.90
C MET A 352 -4.50 -1.30 -15.38
N ARG A 353 -3.33 -1.49 -14.75
CA ARG A 353 -2.93 -2.79 -14.20
C ARG A 353 -3.75 -3.20 -12.98
N PHE A 354 -4.04 -2.27 -12.07
CA PHE A 354 -4.73 -2.59 -10.82
C PHE A 354 -5.49 -1.37 -10.29
N TRP A 355 -6.67 -1.62 -9.74
CA TRP A 355 -7.50 -0.65 -9.04
C TRP A 355 -7.99 -1.24 -7.72
N SER A 356 -8.03 -0.42 -6.66
CA SER A 356 -8.67 -0.79 -5.40
C SER A 356 -9.25 0.42 -4.66
N MET A 357 -10.17 0.13 -3.74
CA MET A 357 -10.72 1.04 -2.75
C MET A 357 -10.58 0.41 -1.37
N CYS A 358 -9.92 1.10 -0.45
CA CYS A 358 -9.77 0.64 0.93
C CYS A 358 -10.34 1.63 1.93
N SER A 359 -10.93 1.11 2.99
CA SER A 359 -11.22 1.85 4.23
C SER A 359 -10.05 1.69 5.20
N ASN A 360 -9.68 2.78 5.85
CA ASN A 360 -8.52 2.84 6.72
C ASN A 360 -8.85 3.63 7.98
N GLU A 361 -8.03 3.43 9.00
CA GLU A 361 -7.92 4.30 10.15
C GLU A 361 -7.09 5.56 9.80
N SER A 362 -6.79 6.39 10.79
CA SER A 362 -6.09 7.66 10.61
C SER A 362 -4.59 7.55 10.35
N LEU A 363 -3.97 8.70 10.10
CA LEU A 363 -2.50 8.89 10.07
C LEU A 363 -1.79 8.58 11.40
N ALA A 364 -2.52 8.40 12.51
CA ALA A 364 -1.92 8.02 13.79
C ALA A 364 -1.59 6.52 13.87
N THR A 365 -2.43 5.67 13.27
CA THR A 365 -2.27 4.20 13.30
C THR A 365 -1.87 3.64 11.94
N THR A 366 -2.32 4.27 10.86
CA THR A 366 -2.10 3.89 9.45
C THR A 366 -2.61 2.49 9.10
N LYS A 367 -3.58 1.98 9.85
CA LYS A 367 -4.14 0.63 9.65
C LYS A 367 -5.16 0.62 8.53
N VAL A 368 -5.16 -0.45 7.74
CA VAL A 368 -6.27 -0.77 6.84
C VAL A 368 -7.33 -1.57 7.59
N ALA A 369 -8.60 -1.32 7.29
CA ALA A 369 -9.71 -2.11 7.80
C ALA A 369 -10.15 -3.15 6.76
N THR A 370 -10.43 -2.73 5.53
CA THR A 370 -10.82 -3.62 4.43
C THR A 370 -10.49 -2.98 3.09
N CYS A 371 -10.18 -3.79 2.08
CA CYS A 371 -10.06 -3.36 0.70
C CYS A 371 -11.00 -4.13 -0.22
N LEU A 372 -11.45 -3.46 -1.28
CA LEU A 372 -12.04 -4.06 -2.47
C LEU A 372 -11.11 -3.79 -3.65
N PHE A 373 -10.65 -4.83 -4.34
CA PHE A 373 -9.97 -4.68 -5.62
C PHE A 373 -10.92 -4.93 -6.79
N ASP A 374 -10.50 -4.52 -7.99
CA ASP A 374 -11.33 -4.47 -9.19
C ASP A 374 -12.10 -5.76 -9.56
N GLU A 375 -11.59 -6.97 -9.30
CA GLU A 375 -12.36 -8.21 -9.58
C GLU A 375 -13.38 -8.57 -8.50
N GLN A 376 -13.30 -7.95 -7.32
CA GLN A 376 -14.30 -8.15 -6.27
C GLN A 376 -15.52 -7.26 -6.48
N MET A 377 -15.42 -6.27 -7.37
CA MET A 377 -16.45 -5.28 -7.63
C MET A 377 -17.64 -5.87 -8.39
N ALA A 378 -18.86 -5.58 -7.92
CA ALA A 378 -20.07 -5.74 -8.71
C ALA A 378 -20.19 -4.52 -9.65
N THR A 379 -20.39 -4.79 -10.95
CA THR A 379 -20.54 -3.77 -11.99
C THR A 379 -21.72 -4.11 -12.88
N ASP A 380 -22.36 -3.08 -13.45
CA ASP A 380 -23.31 -3.26 -14.54
C ASP A 380 -22.61 -3.50 -15.90
N ALA A 381 -23.38 -3.66 -16.97
CA ALA A 381 -22.84 -3.91 -18.30
C ALA A 381 -21.99 -2.76 -18.86
N ASP A 382 -22.15 -1.54 -18.32
CA ASP A 382 -21.39 -0.35 -18.70
C ASP A 382 -20.15 -0.16 -17.80
N GLY A 383 -19.89 -1.05 -16.85
CA GLY A 383 -18.75 -0.94 -15.93
C GLY A 383 -19.01 -0.02 -14.74
N ARG A 384 -20.23 0.46 -14.53
CA ARG A 384 -20.57 1.29 -13.37
C ARG A 384 -20.75 0.44 -12.12
N TYR A 385 -20.28 0.95 -10.99
CA TYR A 385 -20.36 0.26 -9.71
C TYR A 385 -21.13 1.09 -8.67
N THR A 386 -21.63 0.38 -7.66
CA THR A 386 -22.05 0.96 -6.39
C THR A 386 -21.28 0.29 -5.25
N ILE A 387 -20.57 1.07 -4.43
CA ILE A 387 -20.02 0.62 -3.15
C ILE A 387 -20.90 1.16 -2.03
N VAL A 388 -21.28 0.29 -1.11
CA VAL A 388 -21.84 0.67 0.19
C VAL A 388 -20.75 0.52 1.24
N ALA A 389 -20.35 1.63 1.84
CA ALA A 389 -19.41 1.66 2.95
C ALA A 389 -20.16 1.90 4.27
N SER A 390 -20.00 1.00 5.23
CA SER A 390 -20.68 1.05 6.53
C SER A 390 -19.92 0.22 7.58
N LEU A 391 -20.32 0.32 8.84
CA LEU A 391 -19.96 -0.73 9.81
C LEU A 391 -20.69 -2.05 9.47
N PRO A 392 -20.18 -3.20 9.92
CA PRO A 392 -20.83 -4.51 9.74
C PRO A 392 -22.28 -4.55 10.20
N GLU A 393 -22.62 -3.98 11.36
CA GLU A 393 -23.97 -3.92 11.91
C GLU A 393 -24.93 -3.08 11.06
N ASP A 394 -24.39 -2.08 10.37
CA ASP A 394 -25.13 -1.13 9.54
C ASP A 394 -25.18 -1.53 8.07
N ARG A 395 -24.57 -2.68 7.70
CA ARG A 395 -24.63 -3.20 6.32
C ARG A 395 -26.09 -3.41 5.91
N PRO A 396 -26.58 -2.72 4.87
CA PRO A 396 -27.90 -2.98 4.31
C PRO A 396 -28.05 -4.41 3.78
N ALA A 397 -29.20 -5.02 3.96
CA ALA A 397 -29.46 -6.39 3.50
C ALA A 397 -29.33 -6.55 1.96
N ASN A 398 -29.59 -5.50 1.19
CA ASN A 398 -29.45 -5.43 -0.26
C ASN A 398 -28.06 -4.96 -0.72
N ALA A 399 -27.08 -4.79 0.18
CA ALA A 399 -25.68 -4.53 -0.18
C ALA A 399 -24.96 -5.85 -0.56
N THR A 400 -25.41 -6.47 -1.65
CA THR A 400 -24.89 -7.75 -2.17
C THR A 400 -24.60 -7.66 -3.66
N LYS A 401 -23.74 -8.57 -4.15
CA LYS A 401 -23.35 -8.62 -5.56
C LYS A 401 -24.54 -8.90 -6.48
N GLU A 402 -25.50 -9.70 -6.02
CA GLU A 402 -26.73 -10.03 -6.74
C GLU A 402 -27.61 -8.78 -6.96
N CYS A 403 -27.48 -7.78 -6.09
CA CYS A 403 -28.15 -6.49 -6.20
C CYS A 403 -27.28 -5.41 -6.86
N GLY A 404 -26.14 -5.80 -7.44
CA GLY A 404 -25.19 -4.90 -8.09
C GLY A 404 -24.39 -4.03 -7.12
N VAL A 405 -24.29 -4.42 -5.85
CA VAL A 405 -23.68 -3.62 -4.78
C VAL A 405 -22.50 -4.36 -4.15
N SER A 406 -21.33 -3.72 -4.17
CA SER A 406 -20.18 -4.13 -3.39
C SER A 406 -20.23 -3.52 -2.00
N TRP A 407 -19.90 -4.28 -0.97
CA TRP A 407 -19.84 -3.78 0.40
C TRP A 407 -18.39 -3.61 0.86
N LEU A 408 -18.07 -2.44 1.41
CA LEU A 408 -16.78 -2.09 2.00
C LEU A 408 -16.97 -1.85 3.51
N SER A 409 -16.45 -2.75 4.36
CA SER A 409 -16.53 -2.53 5.80
C SER A 409 -15.67 -1.32 6.20
N LEU A 410 -16.21 -0.46 7.06
CA LEU A 410 -15.42 0.57 7.75
C LEU A 410 -14.79 -0.03 9.02
N SER A 411 -13.78 0.66 9.58
CA SER A 411 -13.14 0.23 10.82
C SER A 411 -14.12 0.34 12.01
N LEU A 412 -14.24 -0.73 12.79
CA LEU A 412 -14.97 -0.68 14.08
C LEU A 412 -14.29 0.27 15.10
N ALA A 413 -13.00 0.55 14.92
CA ALA A 413 -12.26 1.51 15.73
C ALA A 413 -12.37 2.96 15.20
N GLY A 414 -13.13 3.18 14.12
CA GLY A 414 -13.18 4.44 13.40
C GLY A 414 -11.80 4.87 12.93
N ASP A 415 -11.34 6.02 13.40
CA ASP A 415 -10.02 6.55 13.06
C ASP A 415 -8.84 5.90 13.81
N GLY A 416 -9.12 4.96 14.71
CA GLY A 416 -8.12 4.30 15.56
C GLY A 416 -7.53 5.19 16.65
N ALA A 417 -8.05 6.41 16.81
CA ALA A 417 -7.54 7.46 17.68
C ALA A 417 -8.65 8.13 18.52
N GLY A 418 -9.78 7.45 18.69
CA GLY A 418 -10.85 7.82 19.62
C GLY A 418 -12.10 8.42 18.99
N HIS A 419 -12.15 8.54 17.65
CA HIS A 419 -13.38 8.90 16.93
C HIS A 419 -13.93 7.69 16.18
N PRO A 420 -14.99 7.03 16.69
CA PRO A 420 -15.49 5.78 16.12
C PRO A 420 -16.22 5.95 14.78
N ASP A 421 -16.60 7.18 14.42
CA ASP A 421 -17.38 7.46 13.21
C ASP A 421 -16.53 7.86 12.00
N ASP A 422 -15.24 8.16 12.22
CA ASP A 422 -14.30 8.63 11.19
C ASP A 422 -13.65 7.46 10.43
N SER A 423 -13.40 7.63 9.14
CA SER A 423 -12.59 6.71 8.34
C SER A 423 -11.91 7.43 7.17
N LEU A 424 -10.75 6.91 6.74
CA LEU A 424 -10.04 7.37 5.56
C LEU A 424 -10.24 6.37 4.41
N LEU A 425 -10.85 6.84 3.32
CA LEU A 425 -10.92 6.08 2.08
C LEU A 425 -9.69 6.36 1.21
N ILE A 426 -9.10 5.31 0.66
CA ILE A 426 -7.97 5.41 -0.27
C ILE A 426 -8.29 4.60 -1.52
N MET A 427 -8.39 5.29 -2.65
CA MET A 427 -8.47 4.67 -3.98
C MET A 427 -7.08 4.62 -4.62
N ARG A 428 -6.71 3.46 -5.17
CA ARG A 428 -5.40 3.23 -5.81
C ARG A 428 -5.56 3.02 -7.30
N ASN A 429 -4.73 3.67 -8.10
CA ASN A 429 -4.50 3.33 -9.50
C ASN A 429 -3.06 2.89 -9.67
N MET A 430 -2.82 1.79 -10.38
CA MET A 430 -1.49 1.27 -10.66
C MET A 430 -1.29 1.11 -12.16
N LEU A 431 -0.17 1.60 -12.68
CA LEU A 431 0.24 1.47 -14.09
C LEU A 431 -0.94 1.70 -15.07
N PRO A 432 -1.50 2.92 -15.15
CA PRO A 432 -2.48 3.25 -16.16
C PRO A 432 -1.90 3.08 -17.57
N ALA A 433 -2.74 2.66 -18.51
CA ALA A 433 -2.40 2.62 -19.91
C ALA A 433 -2.10 4.05 -20.42
N LYS A 434 -1.20 4.16 -21.39
CA LYS A 434 -0.72 5.46 -21.89
C LYS A 434 -1.84 6.33 -22.49
N ASP A 435 -2.85 5.69 -23.05
CA ASP A 435 -4.01 6.31 -23.69
C ASP A 435 -5.22 6.46 -22.74
N PHE A 436 -5.11 6.01 -21.48
CA PHE A 436 -6.11 6.23 -20.46
C PHE A 436 -5.81 7.51 -19.66
N SER A 437 -6.57 8.58 -19.90
CA SER A 437 -6.35 9.92 -19.32
C SER A 437 -7.24 10.27 -18.13
N HIS A 438 -7.77 9.26 -17.44
CA HIS A 438 -8.67 9.43 -16.30
C HIS A 438 -8.10 8.82 -15.00
N ALA A 439 -6.79 8.65 -14.94
CA ALA A 439 -6.11 8.09 -13.77
C ALA A 439 -5.74 9.19 -12.76
N ALA A 440 -5.58 8.80 -11.49
CA ALA A 440 -5.05 9.69 -10.46
C ALA A 440 -3.67 10.28 -10.81
N HIS A 441 -2.87 9.57 -11.62
CA HIS A 441 -1.57 10.03 -12.14
C HIS A 441 -1.67 11.32 -12.97
N ASP A 442 -2.83 11.56 -13.59
CA ASP A 442 -3.04 12.70 -14.49
C ASP A 442 -3.34 14.00 -13.75
N THR A 443 -3.75 13.93 -12.48
CA THR A 443 -3.98 15.11 -11.62
C THR A 443 -2.69 15.91 -11.39
N LYS A 444 -2.78 17.25 -11.47
CA LYS A 444 -1.63 18.17 -11.41
C LYS A 444 -1.76 19.24 -10.34
N THR A 445 -2.98 19.67 -10.05
CA THR A 445 -3.29 20.71 -9.08
C THR A 445 -4.39 20.26 -8.14
N PRO A 446 -4.38 20.66 -6.87
CA PRO A 446 -5.44 20.29 -5.95
C PRO A 446 -6.79 20.86 -6.41
N GLY A 447 -7.83 20.04 -6.40
CA GLY A 447 -9.16 20.40 -6.88
C GLY A 447 -9.42 20.04 -8.36
N ASP A 448 -8.43 19.57 -9.12
CA ASP A 448 -8.64 19.09 -10.49
C ASP A 448 -9.13 17.63 -10.57
N GLU A 449 -9.24 16.94 -9.45
CA GLU A 449 -9.42 15.49 -9.40
C GLU A 449 -10.67 15.04 -10.17
N LYS A 450 -11.83 15.65 -9.92
CA LYS A 450 -13.08 15.29 -10.61
C LYS A 450 -13.06 15.68 -12.09
N ALA A 451 -12.39 16.77 -12.45
CA ALA A 451 -12.29 17.21 -13.84
C ALA A 451 -11.39 16.28 -14.65
N VAL A 452 -10.32 15.77 -14.05
CA VAL A 452 -9.37 14.84 -14.68
C VAL A 452 -9.95 13.41 -14.73
N MET A 453 -10.38 12.90 -13.59
CA MET A 453 -10.77 11.49 -13.47
C MET A 453 -12.23 11.23 -13.87
N GLY A 454 -13.07 12.26 -13.97
CA GLY A 454 -14.45 12.13 -14.45
C GLY A 454 -15.29 11.13 -13.65
N GLU A 455 -15.89 10.17 -14.34
CA GLU A 455 -16.73 9.12 -13.76
C GLU A 455 -15.92 8.04 -13.02
N TYR A 456 -14.60 7.94 -13.26
CA TYR A 456 -13.69 7.03 -12.54
C TYR A 456 -13.35 7.52 -11.13
N LEU A 457 -13.67 8.78 -10.79
CA LEU A 457 -13.66 9.29 -9.42
C LEU A 457 -15.09 9.25 -8.85
N PRO A 458 -15.37 8.38 -7.86
CA PRO A 458 -16.74 8.15 -7.44
C PRO A 458 -17.36 9.36 -6.74
N ASP A 459 -18.64 9.59 -7.01
CA ASP A 459 -19.45 10.50 -6.21
C ASP A 459 -19.94 9.78 -4.95
N GLY A 460 -20.02 10.51 -3.83
CA GLY A 460 -20.40 9.97 -2.52
C GLY A 460 -21.64 10.61 -1.94
N GLN A 461 -22.54 9.80 -1.39
CA GLN A 461 -23.76 10.26 -0.72
C GLN A 461 -24.05 9.43 0.53
N TYR A 462 -24.21 10.10 1.67
CA TYR A 462 -24.65 9.45 2.90
C TYR A 462 -26.17 9.22 2.91
N THR A 463 -26.58 8.13 3.55
CA THR A 463 -27.98 7.76 3.79
C THR A 463 -28.09 6.89 5.04
N SER A 464 -29.31 6.55 5.46
CA SER A 464 -29.53 5.54 6.51
C SER A 464 -29.61 4.14 5.91
N LYS A 465 -29.32 3.12 6.74
CA LYS A 465 -29.50 1.72 6.36
C LYS A 465 -30.90 1.45 5.82
N LEU A 466 -31.93 1.88 6.57
CA LEU A 466 -33.33 1.68 6.21
C LEU A 466 -33.70 2.34 4.87
N ALA A 467 -33.18 3.54 4.60
CA ALA A 467 -33.45 4.24 3.35
C ALA A 467 -32.80 3.52 2.15
N PHE A 468 -31.58 3.00 2.31
CA PHE A 468 -30.93 2.21 1.28
C PHE A 468 -31.67 0.89 1.02
N GLU A 469 -32.07 0.17 2.08
CA GLU A 469 -32.86 -1.05 1.96
C GLU A 469 -34.21 -0.80 1.28
N GLY A 470 -34.87 0.31 1.62
CA GLY A 470 -36.13 0.72 1.01
C GLY A 470 -36.05 1.05 -0.48
N SER A 471 -34.85 1.33 -1.01
CA SER A 471 -34.64 1.54 -2.45
C SER A 471 -34.65 0.24 -3.27
N GLY A 472 -34.56 -0.92 -2.60
CA GLY A 472 -34.53 -2.23 -3.24
C GLY A 472 -33.20 -2.53 -3.94
N CYS A 473 -33.18 -3.58 -4.76
CA CYS A 473 -32.02 -3.89 -5.60
C CYS A 473 -32.10 -3.10 -6.91
N ALA A 474 -30.95 -2.61 -7.39
CA ALA A 474 -30.86 -2.07 -8.74
C ALA A 474 -31.29 -3.18 -9.71
N LYS A 475 -32.21 -2.86 -10.62
CA LYS A 475 -32.71 -3.81 -11.63
C LYS A 475 -31.78 -3.93 -12.81
#